data_AF-A0A0C1K0X8-F1
#
_entry.id   AF-A0A0C1K0X8-F1
#
_cell.length_a   1.000
_cell.length_b   1.000
_cell.length_c   1.000
_cell.angle_alpha   90.00
_cell.angle_beta   90.00
_cell.angle_gamma   90.00
#
_symmetry.space_group_name_H-M   'P 1'
#
loop_
_entity.id
_entity.type
_entity.pdbx_description
1 polymer ?
#
loop_
_entity_poly.entity_id
_entity_poly.type
_entity_poly.pdbx_seq_one_letter_code
_entity_poly.pdbx_strand_id
1 'polypeptide(L)'
;MAINFWEAQKKARSKTKLYLGLFLALTLLISTLVEYTMRNLAKDSYHPPIPLLGLAFLIITCGIALVEYSHYKLQGGAYVARSLGARLIDEHTNNLKEKQLLNIVQEIAIASSLPVPPVYILPTDAINAFTAGLTPENAAIAVTKGSLDKLTREELQGVIAHEFGHIYNGDIKISMRLAAMVMGFFYALYIGMRLLQFTSHSRERRKKKEIILSLLQLFLYL
;
A
#
# COMPACT_ATOMS: atom_id res chain seq x y z
N MET A 1 4.85 24.05 -30.36
CA MET A 1 3.60 23.28 -30.55
C MET A 1 3.07 22.94 -29.17
N ALA A 2 2.01 23.60 -28.71
CA ALA A 2 1.43 23.32 -27.40
C ALA A 2 0.87 21.90 -27.41
N ILE A 3 1.31 21.06 -26.46
CA ILE A 3 0.80 19.69 -26.33
C ILE A 3 -0.68 19.79 -25.97
N ASN A 4 -1.54 19.15 -26.75
CA ASN A 4 -2.96 19.08 -26.44
C ASN A 4 -3.13 18.34 -25.10
N PHE A 5 -3.80 18.95 -24.12
CA PHE A 5 -4.04 18.39 -22.79
C PHE A 5 -4.56 16.94 -22.87
N TRP A 6 -5.45 16.66 -23.82
CA TRP A 6 -6.03 15.35 -24.03
C TRP A 6 -5.01 14.31 -24.54
N GLU A 7 -4.02 14.73 -25.33
CA GLU A 7 -2.93 13.86 -25.79
C GLU A 7 -1.94 13.57 -24.65
N ALA A 8 -1.62 14.58 -23.83
CA ALA A 8 -0.82 14.40 -22.63
C ALA A 8 -1.49 13.41 -21.66
N GLN A 9 -2.81 13.54 -21.47
CA GLN A 9 -3.59 12.66 -20.60
C GLN A 9 -3.66 11.22 -21.14
N LYS A 10 -3.88 11.03 -22.45
CA LYS A 10 -3.84 9.69 -23.07
C LYS A 10 -2.46 9.03 -22.94
N LYS A 11 -1.39 9.81 -23.11
CA LYS A 11 0.01 9.34 -22.95
C LYS A 11 0.34 9.02 -21.49
N ALA A 12 -0.24 9.73 -20.52
CA ALA A 12 -0.10 9.40 -19.10
C ALA A 12 -0.82 8.08 -18.76
N ARG A 13 -2.06 7.91 -19.24
CA ARG A 13 -2.83 6.68 -19.01
C ARG A 13 -2.20 5.43 -19.64
N SER A 14 -1.50 5.55 -20.77
CA SER A 14 -0.81 4.39 -21.38
C SER A 14 0.36 3.90 -20.53
N LYS A 15 1.01 4.78 -19.75
CA LYS A 15 2.08 4.41 -18.83
C LYS A 15 1.61 3.61 -17.62
N THR A 16 0.32 3.62 -17.30
CA THR A 16 -0.22 2.79 -16.21
C THR A 16 0.05 1.31 -16.43
N LYS A 17 -0.22 0.78 -17.64
CA LYS A 17 0.05 -0.63 -17.95
C LYS A 17 1.55 -0.94 -17.86
N LEU A 18 2.38 0.03 -18.23
CA LEU A 18 3.83 -0.06 -18.09
C LEU A 18 4.23 -0.15 -16.61
N TYR A 19 3.70 0.69 -15.71
CA TYR A 19 4.02 0.63 -14.29
C TYR A 19 3.56 -0.68 -13.63
N LEU A 20 2.38 -1.17 -13.99
CA LEU A 20 1.91 -2.50 -13.57
C LEU A 20 2.86 -3.61 -14.05
N GLY A 21 3.25 -3.56 -15.33
CA GLY A 21 4.20 -4.51 -15.91
C GLY A 21 5.58 -4.46 -15.27
N LEU A 22 6.10 -3.25 -15.01
CA LEU A 22 7.37 -3.04 -14.32
C LEU A 22 7.33 -3.57 -12.89
N PHE A 23 6.23 -3.37 -12.16
CA PHE A 23 6.07 -3.91 -10.81
C PHE A 23 6.07 -5.44 -10.81
N LEU A 24 5.35 -6.07 -11.73
CA LEU A 24 5.34 -7.53 -11.87
C LEU A 24 6.73 -8.07 -12.26
N ALA A 25 7.43 -7.39 -13.19
CA ALA A 25 8.79 -7.73 -13.57
C ALA A 25 9.76 -7.60 -12.39
N LEU A 26 9.65 -6.54 -11.59
CA LEU A 26 10.44 -6.35 -10.37
C LEU A 26 10.16 -7.44 -9.33
N THR A 27 8.89 -7.78 -9.12
CA THR A 27 8.49 -8.85 -8.19
C THR A 27 9.08 -10.20 -8.62
N LEU A 28 9.02 -10.50 -9.92
CA LEU A 28 9.62 -11.71 -10.49
C LEU A 28 11.15 -11.70 -10.34
N LEU A 29 11.80 -10.58 -10.64
CA LEU A 29 13.25 -10.40 -10.49
C LEU A 29 13.70 -10.63 -9.04
N ILE A 30 12.98 -10.09 -8.07
CA ILE A 30 13.30 -10.26 -6.66
C ILE A 30 13.08 -11.72 -6.23
N SER A 31 11.99 -12.35 -6.68
CA SER A 31 11.73 -13.77 -6.47
C SER A 31 12.87 -14.65 -6.99
N THR A 32 13.35 -14.42 -8.22
CA THR A 32 14.46 -15.20 -8.80
C THR A 32 15.79 -14.92 -8.11
N LEU A 33 16.04 -13.66 -7.69
CA LEU A 33 17.24 -13.28 -6.96
C LEU A 33 17.29 -13.93 -5.56
N VAL A 34 16.17 -13.96 -4.84
CA VAL A 34 16.06 -14.64 -3.53
C VAL A 34 16.37 -16.13 -3.69
N GLU A 35 15.81 -16.78 -4.70
CA GLU A 35 16.07 -18.19 -4.97
C GLU A 35 17.54 -18.45 -5.33
N TYR A 36 18.10 -17.63 -6.24
CA TYR A 36 19.49 -17.75 -6.68
C TYR A 36 20.47 -17.55 -5.52
N THR A 37 20.25 -16.53 -4.69
CA THR A 37 21.12 -16.25 -3.54
C THR A 37 21.06 -17.37 -2.52
N MET A 38 19.88 -17.93 -2.23
CA MET A 38 19.75 -19.05 -1.29
C MET A 38 20.41 -20.33 -1.80
N ARG A 39 20.28 -20.65 -3.09
CA ARG A 39 20.98 -21.79 -3.70
C ARG A 39 22.50 -21.64 -3.66
N ASN A 40 23.02 -20.42 -3.76
CA ASN A 40 24.47 -20.18 -3.75
C ASN A 40 25.07 -20.08 -2.34
N LEU A 41 24.36 -19.48 -1.39
CA LEU A 41 24.84 -19.29 -0.01
C LEU A 41 24.62 -20.53 0.86
N ALA A 42 23.58 -21.32 0.59
CA ALA A 42 23.21 -22.49 1.37
C ALA A 42 23.22 -23.76 0.51
N LYS A 43 24.19 -23.93 -0.38
CA LYS A 43 24.30 -25.06 -1.32
C LYS A 43 24.03 -26.42 -0.66
N ASP A 44 24.63 -26.67 0.49
CA ASP A 44 24.54 -27.96 1.20
C ASP A 44 23.17 -28.18 1.88
N SER A 45 22.46 -27.10 2.19
CA SER A 45 21.20 -27.14 2.95
C SER A 45 19.94 -26.80 2.14
N TYR A 46 20.10 -26.16 0.98
CA TYR A 46 19.00 -25.61 0.18
C TYR A 46 19.16 -25.97 -1.30
N HIS A 47 18.64 -27.15 -1.66
CA HIS A 47 18.63 -27.69 -3.02
C HIS A 47 17.27 -28.30 -3.40
N PRO A 48 16.14 -27.58 -3.21
CA PRO A 48 14.86 -28.09 -3.69
C PRO A 48 14.85 -28.19 -5.24
N PRO A 49 14.15 -29.17 -5.83
CA PRO A 49 14.07 -29.32 -7.29
C PRO A 49 13.33 -28.15 -7.97
N ILE A 50 12.48 -27.44 -7.21
CA ILE A 50 11.71 -26.28 -7.66
C ILE A 50 12.14 -25.02 -6.90
N PRO A 51 11.92 -23.81 -7.46
CA PRO A 51 12.30 -22.56 -6.83
C PRO A 51 11.36 -22.18 -5.68
N LEU A 52 11.42 -22.91 -4.57
CA LEU A 52 10.43 -22.89 -3.50
C LEU A 52 10.26 -21.51 -2.86
N LEU A 53 11.35 -20.83 -2.52
CA LEU A 53 11.28 -19.52 -1.88
C LEU A 53 10.79 -18.43 -2.83
N GLY A 54 11.24 -18.46 -4.08
CA GLY A 54 10.72 -17.57 -5.12
C GLY A 54 9.21 -17.75 -5.33
N LEU A 55 8.75 -19.00 -5.47
CA LEU A 55 7.32 -19.31 -5.59
C LEU A 55 6.52 -18.88 -4.36
N ALA A 56 7.04 -19.13 -3.15
CA ALA A 56 6.39 -18.68 -1.92
C ALA A 56 6.26 -17.15 -1.88
N PHE A 57 7.32 -16.42 -2.26
CA PHE A 57 7.30 -14.96 -2.33
C PHE A 57 6.22 -14.45 -3.31
N LEU A 58 6.11 -15.05 -4.49
CA LEU A 58 5.10 -14.70 -5.49
C LEU A 58 3.68 -15.02 -5.01
N ILE A 59 3.47 -16.21 -4.45
CA ILE A 59 2.16 -16.64 -3.94
C ILE A 59 1.69 -15.70 -2.82
N ILE A 60 2.56 -15.37 -1.88
CA ILE A 60 2.23 -14.45 -0.77
C ILE A 60 1.93 -13.06 -1.32
N THR A 61 2.78 -12.53 -2.20
CA THR A 61 2.59 -11.20 -2.80
C THR A 61 1.24 -11.10 -3.53
N CYS A 62 0.96 -12.04 -4.44
CA CYS A 62 -0.28 -12.05 -5.22
C CYS A 62 -1.50 -12.37 -4.35
N GLY A 63 -1.38 -13.28 -3.39
CA GLY A 63 -2.45 -13.66 -2.48
C GLY A 63 -2.90 -12.48 -1.61
N ILE A 64 -1.95 -11.75 -1.00
CA ILE A 64 -2.26 -10.58 -0.18
C ILE A 64 -2.79 -9.43 -1.04
N ALA A 65 -2.21 -9.20 -2.22
CA ALA A 65 -2.74 -8.21 -3.14
C ALA A 65 -4.20 -8.49 -3.54
N LEU A 66 -4.56 -9.76 -3.73
CA LEU A 66 -5.94 -10.15 -4.04
C LEU A 66 -6.89 -9.92 -2.86
N VAL A 67 -6.44 -10.23 -1.64
CA VAL A 67 -7.20 -9.98 -0.40
C VAL A 67 -7.42 -8.48 -0.19
N GLU A 68 -6.38 -7.66 -0.29
CA GLU A 68 -6.47 -6.20 -0.17
C GLU A 68 -7.39 -5.59 -1.23
N TYR A 69 -7.24 -6.01 -2.49
CA TYR A 69 -8.14 -5.56 -3.55
C TYR A 69 -9.61 -5.94 -3.28
N SER A 70 -9.84 -7.09 -2.65
CA SER A 70 -11.19 -7.51 -2.24
C SER A 70 -11.74 -6.61 -1.14
N HIS A 71 -10.91 -6.19 -0.16
CA HIS A 71 -11.30 -5.20 0.84
C HIS A 71 -11.68 -3.86 0.20
N TYR A 72 -10.86 -3.37 -0.75
CA TYR A 72 -11.15 -2.11 -1.46
C TYR A 72 -12.46 -2.19 -2.25
N LYS A 73 -12.78 -3.36 -2.81
CA LYS A 73 -14.03 -3.58 -3.54
C LYS A 73 -15.26 -3.57 -2.64
N LEU A 74 -15.16 -4.17 -1.45
CA LEU A 74 -16.29 -4.30 -0.53
C LEU A 74 -16.51 -3.05 0.32
N GLN A 75 -15.44 -2.40 0.76
CA GLN A 75 -15.50 -1.29 1.74
C GLN A 75 -15.16 0.08 1.14
N GLY A 76 -14.71 0.14 -0.12
CA GLY A 76 -14.39 1.38 -0.82
C GLY A 76 -13.18 2.12 -0.23
N GLY A 77 -13.09 3.42 -0.55
CA GLY A 77 -12.04 4.31 -0.08
C GLY A 77 -12.01 4.51 1.43
N ALA A 78 -13.16 4.32 2.10
CA ALA A 78 -13.28 4.43 3.56
C ALA A 78 -12.38 3.42 4.29
N TYR A 79 -12.13 2.24 3.72
CA TYR A 79 -11.18 1.27 4.28
C TYR A 79 -9.76 1.83 4.29
N VAL A 80 -9.33 2.42 3.17
CA VAL A 80 -7.98 2.97 3.01
C VAL A 80 -7.76 4.19 3.91
N ALA A 81 -8.74 5.09 3.98
CA ALA A 81 -8.65 6.25 4.86
C ALA A 81 -8.50 5.82 6.33
N ARG A 82 -9.32 4.87 6.80
CA ARG A 82 -9.27 4.37 8.18
C ARG A 82 -8.02 3.56 8.48
N SER A 83 -7.52 2.76 7.53
CA SER A 83 -6.27 2.00 7.73
C SER A 83 -5.04 2.89 7.89
N LEU A 84 -5.10 4.12 7.35
CA LEU A 84 -4.08 5.17 7.54
C LEU A 84 -4.32 6.00 8.81
N GLY A 85 -5.30 5.65 9.64
CA GLY A 85 -5.62 6.36 10.89
C GLY A 85 -6.41 7.66 10.68
N ALA A 86 -7.04 7.84 9.52
CA ALA A 86 -7.87 9.01 9.27
C ALA A 86 -9.22 8.92 10.00
N ARG A 87 -9.69 10.05 10.53
CA ARG A 87 -10.99 10.19 11.21
C ARG A 87 -12.02 10.74 10.23
N LEU A 88 -13.21 10.15 10.19
CA LEU A 88 -14.35 10.69 9.43
C LEU A 88 -14.78 12.04 10.02
N ILE A 89 -15.03 13.02 9.15
CA ILE A 89 -15.62 14.31 9.55
C ILE A 89 -17.12 14.09 9.77
N ASP A 90 -17.63 14.60 10.90
CA ASP A 90 -19.06 14.65 11.18
C ASP A 90 -19.70 15.78 10.35
N GLU A 91 -20.79 15.47 9.64
CA GLU A 91 -21.56 16.44 8.85
C GLU A 91 -22.09 17.60 9.71
N HIS A 92 -22.30 17.37 11.01
CA HIS A 92 -22.78 18.38 11.97
C HIS A 92 -21.67 18.97 12.84
N THR A 93 -20.40 18.84 12.43
CA THR A 93 -19.25 19.37 13.17
C THR A 93 -19.37 20.87 13.51
N ASN A 94 -18.97 21.27 14.71
CA ASN A 94 -18.90 22.68 15.11
C ASN A 94 -17.60 23.37 14.66
N ASN A 95 -16.65 22.63 14.11
CA ASN A 95 -15.40 23.19 13.62
C ASN A 95 -15.61 23.88 12.26
N LEU A 96 -15.36 25.20 12.22
CA LEU A 96 -15.54 26.01 11.01
C LEU A 96 -14.67 25.56 9.84
N LYS A 97 -13.44 25.09 10.08
CA LYS A 97 -12.56 24.59 9.02
C LYS A 97 -13.08 23.28 8.43
N GLU A 98 -13.54 22.37 9.28
CA GLU A 98 -14.14 21.09 8.82
C GLU A 98 -15.42 21.35 8.03
N LYS A 99 -16.28 22.27 8.49
CA LYS A 99 -17.46 22.73 7.74
C LYS A 99 -17.09 23.32 6.38
N GLN A 100 -16.07 24.18 6.33
CA GLN A 100 -15.58 24.75 5.08
C GLN A 100 -15.11 23.66 4.10
N LEU A 101 -14.38 22.65 4.58
CA LEU A 101 -13.93 21.53 3.77
C LEU A 101 -15.11 20.71 3.22
N LEU A 102 -16.12 20.40 4.06
CA LEU A 102 -17.34 19.71 3.60
C LEU A 102 -18.07 20.51 2.51
N ASN A 103 -18.20 21.83 2.68
CA ASN A 103 -18.82 22.71 1.68
C ASN A 103 -18.04 22.68 0.36
N ILE A 104 -16.71 22.81 0.40
CA ILE A 104 -15.86 22.71 -0.80
C ILE A 104 -16.07 21.38 -1.52
N VAL A 105 -16.05 20.26 -0.78
CA VAL A 105 -16.26 18.93 -1.38
C VAL A 105 -17.63 18.83 -2.02
N GLN A 106 -18.68 19.37 -1.39
CA GLN A 106 -20.03 19.40 -1.94
C GLN A 106 -20.15 20.28 -3.18
N GLU A 107 -19.55 21.48 -3.18
CA GLU A 107 -19.50 22.38 -4.33
C GLU A 107 -18.86 21.71 -5.55
N ILE A 108 -17.70 21.05 -5.36
CA ILE A 108 -17.00 20.34 -6.44
C ILE A 108 -17.76 19.10 -6.89
N ALA A 109 -18.39 18.34 -5.97
CA ALA A 109 -19.23 17.20 -6.31
C ALA A 109 -20.40 17.62 -7.23
N ILE A 110 -21.08 18.71 -6.89
CA ILE A 110 -22.15 19.27 -7.71
C ILE A 110 -21.62 19.72 -9.07
N ALA A 111 -20.52 20.48 -9.09
CA ALA A 111 -19.94 21.00 -10.34
C ALA A 111 -19.44 19.88 -11.28
N SER A 112 -19.04 18.74 -10.72
CA SER A 112 -18.53 17.59 -11.46
C SER A 112 -19.59 16.53 -11.76
N SER A 113 -20.84 16.71 -11.28
CA SER A 113 -21.92 15.72 -11.34
C SER A 113 -21.51 14.36 -10.75
N LEU A 114 -20.73 14.37 -9.67
CA LEU A 114 -20.29 13.18 -8.95
C LEU A 114 -20.98 13.08 -7.58
N PRO A 115 -21.14 11.86 -7.02
CA PRO A 115 -21.61 11.70 -5.65
C PRO A 115 -20.66 12.40 -4.66
N VAL A 116 -21.20 12.92 -3.55
CA VAL A 116 -20.39 13.52 -2.49
C VAL A 116 -19.68 12.41 -1.72
N PRO A 117 -18.34 12.28 -1.81
CA PRO A 117 -17.61 11.25 -1.10
C PRO A 117 -17.48 11.61 0.39
N PRO A 118 -17.48 10.63 1.31
CA PRO A 118 -17.13 10.87 2.70
C PRO A 118 -15.73 11.45 2.83
N VAL A 119 -15.58 12.41 3.74
CA VAL A 119 -14.35 13.18 3.95
C VAL A 119 -13.68 12.79 5.26
N TYR A 120 -12.38 12.50 5.21
CA TYR A 120 -11.59 12.08 6.35
C TYR A 120 -10.44 13.05 6.62
N ILE A 121 -10.03 13.15 7.88
CA ILE A 121 -8.87 13.94 8.32
C ILE A 121 -7.76 13.00 8.81
N LEU A 122 -6.57 13.10 8.20
CA LEU A 122 -5.36 12.45 8.72
C LEU A 122 -4.65 13.36 9.73
N PRO A 123 -4.21 12.83 10.89
CA PRO A 123 -3.53 13.59 11.93
C PRO A 123 -2.05 13.83 11.61
N THR A 124 -1.77 14.53 10.50
CA THR A 124 -0.41 14.90 10.08
C THR A 124 -0.36 16.36 9.65
N ASP A 125 0.74 17.04 9.98
CA ASP A 125 0.97 18.46 9.69
C ASP A 125 1.52 18.72 8.27
N ALA A 126 1.80 17.65 7.52
CA ALA A 126 2.15 17.74 6.10
C ALA A 126 0.96 18.25 5.29
N ILE A 127 1.21 19.00 4.22
CA ILE A 127 0.17 19.43 3.27
C ILE A 127 0.01 18.31 2.25
N ASN A 128 -1.10 17.57 2.35
CA ASN A 128 -1.45 16.52 1.41
C ASN A 128 -2.98 16.28 1.37
N ALA A 129 -3.46 15.68 0.30
CA ALA A 129 -4.78 15.10 0.18
C ALA A 129 -4.69 13.90 -0.76
N PHE A 130 -5.59 12.94 -0.62
CA PHE A 130 -5.70 11.84 -1.57
C PHE A 130 -7.12 11.32 -1.65
N THR A 131 -7.39 10.64 -2.74
CA THR A 131 -8.65 9.92 -2.95
C THR A 131 -8.41 8.42 -3.05
N ALA A 132 -9.27 7.66 -2.38
CA ALA A 132 -9.28 6.20 -2.45
C ALA A 132 -10.65 5.69 -2.90
N GLY A 133 -10.69 4.51 -3.51
CA GLY A 133 -11.91 3.90 -4.03
C GLY A 133 -11.71 3.23 -5.39
N LEU A 134 -12.69 2.46 -5.83
CA LEU A 134 -12.69 1.80 -7.14
C LEU A 134 -13.68 2.42 -8.12
N THR A 135 -14.71 3.10 -7.62
CA THR A 135 -15.74 3.80 -8.38
C THR A 135 -16.11 5.11 -7.68
N PRO A 136 -16.76 6.06 -8.35
CA PRO A 136 -17.23 7.30 -7.70
C PRO A 136 -18.11 7.04 -6.48
N GLU A 137 -18.97 6.02 -6.52
CA GLU A 137 -19.93 5.71 -5.46
C GLU A 137 -19.28 5.16 -4.19
N ASN A 138 -18.08 4.59 -4.31
CA ASN A 138 -17.32 4.09 -3.17
C ASN A 138 -16.02 4.87 -2.93
N ALA A 139 -15.91 6.05 -3.51
CA ALA A 139 -14.78 6.94 -3.29
C ALA A 139 -14.81 7.52 -1.87
N ALA A 140 -13.64 7.84 -1.33
CA ALA A 140 -13.46 8.62 -0.12
C ALA A 140 -12.32 9.60 -0.33
N ILE A 141 -12.48 10.83 0.18
CA ILE A 141 -11.43 11.85 0.15
C ILE A 141 -10.85 11.96 1.55
N ALA A 142 -9.52 11.97 1.62
CA ALA A 142 -8.81 12.15 2.86
C ALA A 142 -7.86 13.35 2.75
N VAL A 143 -7.99 14.28 3.68
CA VAL A 143 -7.20 15.52 3.74
C VAL A 143 -6.38 15.48 5.01
N THR A 144 -5.14 15.95 4.97
CA THR A 144 -4.32 16.04 6.18
C THR A 144 -4.73 17.25 7.02
N LYS A 145 -4.51 17.16 8.33
CA LYS A 145 -4.64 18.32 9.24
C LYS A 145 -3.79 19.51 8.74
N GLY A 146 -2.59 19.26 8.23
CA GLY A 146 -1.73 20.29 7.65
C GLY A 146 -2.38 21.04 6.47
N SER A 147 -3.03 20.33 5.55
CA SER A 147 -3.78 20.97 4.46
C SER A 147 -4.96 21.78 4.97
N LEU A 148 -5.73 21.22 5.91
CA LEU A 148 -6.88 21.89 6.50
C LEU A 148 -6.49 23.17 7.27
N ASP A 149 -5.33 23.14 7.94
CA ASP A 149 -4.91 24.23 8.80
C ASP A 149 -4.15 25.34 8.08
N LYS A 150 -3.38 25.00 7.04
CA LYS A 150 -2.42 25.91 6.40
C LYS A 150 -2.88 26.45 5.04
N LEU A 151 -3.72 25.74 4.31
CA LEU A 151 -4.19 26.19 3.00
C LEU A 151 -5.33 27.20 3.14
N THR A 152 -5.36 28.18 2.24
CA THR A 152 -6.53 29.05 2.09
C THR A 152 -7.72 28.25 1.54
N ARG A 153 -8.92 28.85 1.58
CA ARG A 153 -10.13 28.22 1.02
C ARG A 153 -9.94 27.90 -0.46
N GLU A 154 -9.36 28.84 -1.22
CA GLU A 154 -9.15 28.74 -2.67
C GLU A 154 -8.12 27.67 -3.01
N GLU A 155 -7.01 27.61 -2.25
CA GLU A 155 -5.98 26.60 -2.42
C GLU A 155 -6.52 25.20 -2.10
N LEU A 156 -7.26 25.06 -0.99
CA LEU A 156 -7.90 23.81 -0.61
C LEU A 156 -8.93 23.38 -1.66
N GLN A 157 -9.73 24.31 -2.20
CA GLN A 157 -10.65 24.05 -3.29
C GLN A 157 -9.93 23.56 -4.56
N GLY A 158 -8.77 24.14 -4.90
CA GLY A 158 -7.94 23.66 -6.00
C GLY A 158 -7.43 22.23 -5.79
N VAL A 159 -6.99 21.90 -4.57
CA VAL A 159 -6.57 20.54 -4.20
C VAL A 159 -7.74 19.55 -4.29
N ILE A 160 -8.90 19.89 -3.73
CA ILE A 160 -10.09 19.03 -3.79
C ILE A 160 -10.56 18.85 -5.25
N ALA A 161 -10.55 19.91 -6.06
CA ALA A 161 -10.88 19.82 -7.48
C ALA A 161 -9.92 18.88 -8.24
N HIS A 162 -8.62 18.94 -7.93
CA HIS A 162 -7.63 18.00 -8.48
C HIS A 162 -7.96 16.55 -8.12
N GLU A 163 -8.31 16.30 -6.85
CA GLU A 163 -8.68 14.98 -6.34
C GLU A 163 -9.96 14.43 -6.98
N PHE A 164 -11.00 15.25 -7.16
CA PHE A 164 -12.18 14.88 -7.94
C PHE A 164 -11.85 14.57 -9.40
N GLY A 165 -10.83 15.23 -9.97
CA GLY A 165 -10.28 14.89 -11.28
C GLY A 165 -9.86 13.41 -11.37
N HIS A 166 -9.25 12.84 -10.32
CA HIS A 166 -8.89 11.41 -10.29
C HIS A 166 -10.11 10.49 -10.21
N ILE A 167 -11.16 10.91 -9.49
CA ILE A 167 -12.43 10.17 -9.42
C ILE A 167 -13.09 10.12 -10.80
N TYR A 168 -13.30 11.29 -11.40
CA TYR A 168 -13.95 11.43 -12.70
C TYR A 168 -13.21 10.66 -13.79
N ASN A 169 -11.88 10.72 -13.77
CA ASN A 169 -11.02 10.04 -14.74
C ASN A 169 -10.86 8.54 -14.49
N GLY A 170 -11.32 8.02 -13.35
CA GLY A 170 -11.18 6.63 -12.97
C GLY A 170 -9.75 6.22 -12.60
N ASP A 171 -8.87 7.19 -12.34
CA ASP A 171 -7.46 6.95 -12.00
C ASP A 171 -7.34 6.32 -10.60
N ILE A 172 -8.31 6.55 -9.72
CA ILE A 172 -8.40 5.93 -8.37
C ILE A 172 -8.33 4.40 -8.40
N LYS A 173 -8.96 3.76 -9.40
CA LYS A 173 -8.99 2.28 -9.53
C LYS A 173 -7.61 1.70 -9.80
N ILE A 174 -6.80 2.43 -10.58
CA ILE A 174 -5.44 2.05 -10.90
C ILE A 174 -4.56 2.20 -9.66
N SER A 175 -4.68 3.34 -8.96
CA SER A 175 -3.96 3.60 -7.72
C SER A 175 -4.25 2.53 -6.67
N MET A 176 -5.50 2.08 -6.54
CA MET A 176 -5.87 0.99 -5.63
C MET A 176 -5.28 -0.37 -6.03
N ARG A 177 -5.16 -0.68 -7.33
CA ARG A 177 -4.47 -1.91 -7.78
C ARG A 177 -2.99 -1.87 -7.46
N LEU A 178 -2.34 -0.73 -7.70
CA LEU A 178 -0.94 -0.52 -7.36
C LEU A 178 -0.72 -0.63 -5.85
N ALA A 179 -1.57 0.03 -5.04
CA ALA A 179 -1.52 -0.04 -3.59
C ALA A 179 -1.64 -1.48 -3.06
N ALA A 180 -2.61 -2.26 -3.59
CA ALA A 180 -2.78 -3.66 -3.20
C ALA A 180 -1.53 -4.50 -3.48
N MET A 181 -0.92 -4.34 -4.66
CA MET A 181 0.29 -5.09 -5.02
C MET A 181 1.49 -4.69 -4.18
N VAL A 182 1.68 -3.38 -3.96
CA VAL A 182 2.73 -2.86 -3.09
C VAL A 182 2.57 -3.40 -1.67
N MET A 183 1.34 -3.44 -1.15
CA MET A 183 1.04 -4.02 0.16
C MET A 183 1.41 -5.50 0.19
N GLY A 184 1.00 -6.29 -0.81
CA GLY A 184 1.35 -7.71 -0.90
C GLY A 184 2.86 -7.96 -0.90
N PHE A 185 3.61 -7.12 -1.63
CA PHE A 185 5.07 -7.19 -1.69
C PHE A 185 5.71 -6.90 -0.32
N PHE A 186 5.27 -5.84 0.36
CA PHE A 186 5.78 -5.52 1.70
C PHE A 186 5.45 -6.59 2.73
N TYR A 187 4.27 -7.20 2.68
CA TYR A 187 3.93 -8.31 3.57
C TYR A 187 4.79 -9.55 3.28
N ALA A 188 5.06 -9.87 2.01
CA ALA A 188 5.94 -10.98 1.65
C ALA A 188 7.35 -10.76 2.22
N LEU A 189 7.89 -9.55 2.10
CA LEU A 189 9.16 -9.17 2.72
C LEU A 189 9.11 -9.25 4.24
N TYR A 190 8.06 -8.72 4.86
CA TYR A 190 7.89 -8.73 6.31
C TYR A 190 7.85 -10.17 6.85
N ILE A 191 7.05 -11.05 6.25
CA ILE A 191 6.98 -12.47 6.62
C ILE A 191 8.35 -13.14 6.44
N GLY A 192 9.01 -12.90 5.30
CA GLY A 192 10.36 -13.43 5.05
C GLY A 192 11.37 -12.99 6.11
N MET A 193 11.41 -11.71 6.45
CA MET A 193 12.26 -11.16 7.51
C MET A 193 11.95 -11.77 8.88
N ARG A 194 10.68 -11.92 9.24
CA ARG A 194 10.27 -12.53 10.52
C ARG A 194 10.72 -13.99 10.59
N LEU A 195 10.55 -14.78 9.53
CA LEU A 195 11.02 -16.17 9.48
C LEU A 195 12.54 -16.28 9.66
N LEU A 196 13.32 -15.36 9.08
CA LEU A 196 14.78 -15.32 9.29
C LEU A 196 15.17 -14.98 10.73
N GLN A 197 14.43 -14.08 11.39
CA GLN A 197 14.67 -13.76 12.81
C GLN A 197 14.38 -14.95 13.73
N PHE A 198 13.29 -15.69 13.48
CA PHE A 198 12.95 -16.88 14.28
C PHE A 198 13.96 -18.03 14.10
N THR A 199 14.48 -18.22 12.90
CA THR A 199 15.49 -19.26 12.63
C THR A 199 16.85 -18.95 13.25
N SER A 200 17.26 -17.67 13.29
CA SER A 200 18.49 -17.22 13.97
C SER A 200 18.49 -17.53 15.48
N HIS A 201 17.37 -17.28 16.16
CA HIS A 201 17.20 -17.56 17.60
C HIS A 201 17.18 -19.07 17.93
N SER A 202 16.73 -19.91 17.01
CA SER A 202 16.73 -21.38 17.19
C SER A 202 18.15 -21.96 17.12
N ARG A 203 19.01 -21.42 16.25
CA ARG A 203 20.41 -21.86 16.07
C ARG A 203 21.25 -21.61 17.33
N GLU A 204 21.05 -20.49 18.00
CA GLU A 204 21.77 -20.15 19.25
C GLU A 204 21.38 -21.09 20.40
N ARG A 205 20.08 -21.41 20.55
CA ARG A 205 19.60 -22.39 21.54
C ARG A 205 20.08 -23.82 21.24
N ARG A 206 20.15 -24.22 19.97
CA ARG A 206 20.64 -25.55 19.57
C ARG A 206 22.13 -25.72 19.85
N LYS A 207 22.95 -24.72 19.50
CA LYS A 207 24.39 -24.70 19.79
C LYS A 207 24.68 -24.73 21.29
N LYS A 208 23.89 -24.01 22.09
CA LYS A 208 23.99 -24.03 23.57
C LYS A 208 23.59 -25.39 24.16
N LYS A 209 22.54 -26.04 23.62
CA LYS A 209 22.17 -27.41 24.01
C LYS A 209 23.21 -28.45 23.61
N GLU A 210 23.77 -28.38 22.41
CA GLU A 210 24.82 -29.29 21.94
C GLU A 210 26.10 -29.17 22.77
N ILE A 211 26.50 -27.95 23.17
CA ILE A 211 27.65 -27.73 24.07
C ILE A 211 27.37 -28.29 25.47
N ILE A 212 26.16 -28.12 26.00
CA ILE A 212 25.80 -28.66 27.32
C ILE A 212 25.76 -30.20 27.29
N LEU A 213 25.21 -30.80 26.23
CA LEU A 213 25.19 -32.26 26.07
C LEU A 213 26.60 -32.84 25.87
N SER A 214 27.47 -32.18 25.09
CA SER A 214 28.85 -32.65 24.90
C SER A 214 29.68 -32.54 26.18
N LEU A 215 29.49 -31.48 26.98
CA LEU A 215 30.12 -31.35 28.30
C LEU A 215 29.61 -32.40 29.31
N LEU A 216 28.31 -32.70 29.31
CA LEU A 216 27.72 -33.77 30.13
C LEU A 216 28.27 -35.16 29.75
N GLN A 217 28.46 -35.39 28.45
CA GLN A 217 28.95 -36.65 27.92
C GLN A 217 30.46 -36.83 28.21
N LEU A 218 31.23 -35.75 28.22
CA LEU A 218 32.63 -35.76 28.67
C LEU A 218 32.76 -36.04 30.19
N PHE A 219 31.83 -35.50 30.98
CA PHE A 219 31.79 -35.68 32.45
C PHE A 219 31.36 -37.10 32.87
N LEU A 220 30.59 -37.80 32.02
CA LEU A 220 30.17 -39.19 32.25
C LEU A 220 31.23 -40.24 31.84
N TYR A 221 32.32 -39.83 31.17
CA TYR A 221 33.41 -40.69 30.69
C TYR A 221 34.73 -40.50 31.45
N LEU A 222 34.72 -39.70 32.53
CA LEU A 222 35.79 -39.54 33.53
C LEU A 222 35.39 -40.26 34.83
#